data_AF-A0A967BPY9-F1
#
_entry.id   AF-A0A967BPY9-F1
#
_cell.length_a   1.000
_cell.length_b   1.000
_cell.length_c   1.000
_cell.angle_alpha   90.00
_cell.angle_beta   90.00
_cell.angle_gamma   90.00
#
_symmetry.space_group_name_H-M   'P 1'
#
loop_
_entity.id
_entity.type
_entity.pdbx_description
1 polymer ?
#
loop_
_entity_poly.entity_id
_entity_poly.type
_entity_poly.pdbx_seq_one_letter_code
_entity_poly.pdbx_strand_id
1 'polypeptide(L)'
;TGLNKKLNCNVEGAEPVEIHHFPTFLEESAFVAEKIQFLQKEGVDLADIAILVRNNNHAIPFTDELKYLGVPYQVRNPKGLMSLAEIKDLIAVAKFLANPNDDIAMLRILKMDVFEIPMAEILELLNGSKKDHLFKNMAIPGTEDPLHIIHNLLLELIEFSKNHPVGTVLNEFLTKSKHLNFLVEHEKYEEMDNINQFARRVAKFERESEHNSVVNFSEYIDLLNEANASLNYDDSQVKEAVQVLTCHGSKGLQFKYVFVVNLVNQRFPTGKRWEPFYVPEELTQEIFPEGDFHLQEERRLFYVAMTRAKEKVFLTYSDQYGGNKKWKMSPFVGEVEDNGNGIRTDHSADEDSVKKLQEFKSPTSPIFNLPPFKSKRVSYSQLSTFKSCPLKYSYQYVMKVPVPPSHSSNFGSSVHETLNEFYELLKKGEKVSLEKLKELYEKNWIPYGFESKEHEGIRYDKGISMLTKFYETNSNPWVIPAFLERPFNLKLGEYMLSGRIDRIDKLDDGTYEMIDYKTGRMKSNPNLKNDLQLSIYALACRDIFGIQAGKLSLYYLEDDEKISTERTDEQLDKIVDNVEEIIAELKKSDFSPTPGYLCRFCDFRLICPAV
;
A
#
# COMPACT_ATOMS: atom_id res chain seq x y z
N THR A 1 18.02 -33.27 31.83
CA THR A 1 17.14 -34.32 31.27
C THR A 1 16.14 -33.66 30.34
N GLY A 2 16.49 -33.54 29.05
CA GLY A 2 15.62 -32.88 28.07
C GLY A 2 14.34 -33.67 27.88
N LEU A 3 13.19 -33.00 27.98
CA LEU A 3 11.90 -33.55 27.56
C LEU A 3 12.06 -34.13 26.15
N ASN A 4 11.97 -35.45 26.02
CA ASN A 4 11.86 -36.10 24.72
C ASN A 4 10.50 -35.68 24.14
N LYS A 5 10.49 -34.63 23.31
CA LYS A 5 9.28 -34.08 22.67
C LYS A 5 8.78 -34.98 21.51
N LYS A 6 8.97 -36.29 21.59
CA LYS A 6 8.26 -37.24 20.73
C LYS A 6 6.86 -37.41 21.31
N LEU A 7 5.93 -36.53 20.91
CA LEU A 7 4.52 -36.70 21.20
C LEU A 7 3.94 -37.71 20.21
N ASN A 8 3.36 -38.79 20.72
CA ASN A 8 2.59 -39.75 19.93
C ASN A 8 1.10 -39.40 20.04
N CYS A 9 0.33 -39.72 19.00
CA CYS A 9 -1.12 -39.63 19.11
C CYS A 9 -1.61 -40.62 20.18
N ASN A 10 -2.38 -40.14 21.14
CA ASN A 10 -2.92 -40.96 22.24
C ASN A 10 -4.34 -41.50 21.93
N VAL A 11 -4.85 -41.28 20.72
CA VAL A 11 -6.15 -41.78 20.29
C VAL A 11 -5.95 -43.09 19.52
N GLU A 12 -6.45 -44.20 20.07
CA GLU A 12 -6.48 -45.48 19.37
C GLU A 12 -7.34 -45.36 18.10
N GLY A 13 -6.79 -45.76 16.95
CA GLY A 13 -7.48 -45.64 15.65
C GLY A 13 -7.47 -44.24 15.05
N ALA A 14 -6.60 -43.33 15.52
CA ALA A 14 -6.47 -41.99 14.97
C ALA A 14 -6.28 -42.01 13.44
N GLU A 15 -7.14 -41.28 12.73
CA GLU A 15 -7.02 -41.11 11.29
C GLU A 15 -5.78 -40.26 10.96
N PRO A 16 -5.12 -40.52 9.81
CA PRO A 16 -3.99 -39.70 9.37
C PRO A 16 -4.39 -38.23 9.16
N VAL A 17 -3.39 -37.35 9.15
CA VAL A 17 -3.60 -35.93 8.82
C VAL A 17 -4.17 -35.81 7.42
N GLU A 18 -5.28 -35.10 7.24
CA GLU A 18 -5.84 -34.87 5.90
C GLU A 18 -5.11 -33.70 5.23
N ILE A 19 -4.55 -33.96 4.04
CA ILE A 19 -3.87 -32.95 3.23
C ILE A 19 -4.73 -32.70 1.99
N HIS A 20 -5.10 -31.44 1.74
CA HIS A 20 -5.86 -31.07 0.56
C HIS A 20 -5.12 -30.06 -0.31
N HIS A 21 -4.95 -30.42 -1.57
CA HIS A 21 -4.39 -29.56 -2.61
C HIS A 21 -5.50 -29.01 -3.49
N PHE A 22 -5.44 -27.71 -3.78
CA PHE A 22 -6.38 -27.01 -4.66
C PHE A 22 -5.67 -26.26 -5.79
N PRO A 23 -6.29 -26.12 -6.97
CA PRO A 23 -5.77 -25.27 -8.04
C PRO A 23 -5.78 -23.78 -7.68
N THR A 24 -6.80 -23.33 -6.94
CA THR A 24 -6.99 -21.91 -6.61
C THR A 24 -7.23 -21.69 -5.12
N PHE A 25 -6.93 -20.47 -4.67
CA PHE A 25 -7.18 -20.07 -3.29
C PHE A 25 -8.68 -19.99 -2.95
N LEU A 26 -9.53 -19.66 -3.93
CA LEU A 26 -10.97 -19.64 -3.72
C LEU A 26 -11.53 -21.04 -3.44
N GLU A 27 -11.07 -22.05 -4.19
CA GLU A 27 -11.46 -23.45 -3.95
C GLU A 27 -10.97 -23.95 -2.58
N GLU A 28 -9.77 -23.53 -2.16
CA GLU A 28 -9.26 -23.83 -0.81
C GLU A 28 -10.13 -23.22 0.29
N SER A 29 -10.50 -21.94 0.18
CA SER A 29 -11.33 -21.28 1.19
C SER A 29 -12.77 -21.83 1.22
N ALA A 30 -13.35 -22.12 0.05
CA ALA A 30 -14.63 -22.79 -0.10
C ALA A 30 -14.65 -24.14 0.60
N PHE A 31 -13.67 -25.01 0.31
CA PHE A 31 -13.58 -26.31 0.94
C PHE A 31 -13.50 -26.22 2.47
N VAL A 32 -12.67 -25.31 3.01
CA VAL A 32 -12.53 -25.15 4.47
C VAL A 32 -13.86 -24.74 5.09
N ALA A 33 -14.54 -23.74 4.53
CA ALA A 33 -15.81 -23.26 5.06
C ALA A 33 -16.93 -24.32 4.94
N GLU A 34 -17.02 -25.02 3.81
CA GLU A 34 -17.96 -26.13 3.60
C GLU A 34 -17.70 -27.29 4.56
N LYS A 35 -16.43 -27.66 4.77
CA LYS A 35 -16.05 -28.73 5.71
C LYS A 35 -16.41 -28.35 7.14
N ILE A 36 -16.24 -27.10 7.53
CA ILE A 36 -16.66 -26.58 8.83
C ILE A 36 -18.18 -26.64 8.97
N GLN A 37 -18.94 -26.19 7.97
CA GLN A 37 -20.40 -26.27 7.98
C GLN A 37 -20.89 -27.73 8.06
N PHE A 38 -20.20 -28.65 7.39
CA PHE A 38 -20.46 -30.09 7.52
C PHE A 38 -20.21 -30.59 8.95
N LEU A 39 -19.08 -30.24 9.57
CA LEU A 39 -18.78 -30.61 10.96
C LEU A 39 -19.82 -30.02 11.94
N GLN A 40 -20.29 -28.80 11.69
CA GLN A 40 -21.37 -28.19 12.47
C GLN A 40 -22.67 -29.00 12.36
N LYS A 41 -23.03 -29.46 11.16
CA LYS A 41 -24.21 -30.31 10.92
C LYS A 41 -24.09 -31.68 11.60
N GLU A 42 -22.87 -32.21 11.72
CA GLU A 42 -22.56 -33.44 12.47
C GLU A 42 -22.57 -33.23 14.01
N GLY A 43 -22.82 -32.02 14.49
CA GLY A 43 -22.96 -31.70 15.91
C GLY A 43 -21.66 -31.29 16.61
N VAL A 44 -20.62 -30.93 15.86
CA VAL A 44 -19.39 -30.33 16.42
C VAL A 44 -19.66 -28.89 16.82
N ASP A 45 -19.33 -28.54 18.06
CA ASP A 45 -19.40 -27.15 18.54
C ASP A 45 -18.42 -26.27 17.76
N LEU A 46 -18.88 -25.11 17.29
CA LEU A 46 -18.04 -24.19 16.51
C LEU A 46 -16.84 -23.67 17.33
N ALA A 47 -16.98 -23.57 18.66
CA ALA A 47 -15.87 -23.21 19.55
C ALA A 47 -14.72 -24.23 19.54
N ASP A 48 -15.02 -25.49 19.21
CA ASP A 48 -14.05 -26.59 19.12
C ASP A 48 -13.36 -26.65 17.74
N ILE A 49 -13.62 -25.67 16.86
CA ILE A 49 -13.05 -25.58 15.51
C ILE A 49 -12.18 -24.32 15.40
N ALA A 50 -10.97 -24.47 14.86
CA ALA A 50 -10.09 -23.35 14.59
C ALA A 50 -9.48 -23.34 13.18
N ILE A 51 -9.37 -22.15 12.59
CA ILE A 51 -8.60 -21.87 11.39
C ILE A 51 -7.32 -21.13 11.80
N LEU A 52 -6.18 -21.73 11.52
CA LEU A 52 -4.85 -21.22 11.85
C LEU A 52 -4.15 -20.69 10.59
N VAL A 53 -3.92 -19.38 10.56
CA VAL A 53 -3.18 -18.70 9.49
C VAL A 53 -1.77 -18.29 9.94
N ARG A 54 -0.80 -18.27 9.04
CA ARG A 54 0.55 -17.74 9.37
C ARG A 54 0.56 -16.21 9.51
N ASN A 55 -0.29 -15.51 8.74
CA ASN A 55 -0.44 -14.05 8.71
C ASN A 55 -1.93 -13.70 8.69
N ASN A 56 -2.35 -12.69 9.48
CA ASN A 56 -3.74 -12.26 9.62
C ASN A 56 -4.41 -11.96 8.28
N ASN A 57 -3.71 -11.29 7.36
CA ASN A 57 -4.30 -10.92 6.08
C ASN A 57 -4.67 -12.13 5.21
N HIS A 58 -4.12 -13.32 5.50
CA HIS A 58 -4.50 -14.53 4.77
C HIS A 58 -5.83 -15.14 5.26
N ALA A 59 -6.38 -14.66 6.37
CA ALA A 59 -7.66 -15.13 6.90
C ALA A 59 -8.86 -14.65 6.09
N ILE A 60 -8.73 -13.53 5.36
CA ILE A 60 -9.86 -12.81 4.74
C ILE A 60 -10.73 -13.73 3.86
N PRO A 61 -10.17 -14.51 2.92
CA PRO A 61 -11.03 -15.35 2.06
C PRO A 61 -11.75 -16.48 2.81
N PHE A 62 -11.19 -16.94 3.93
CA PHE A 62 -11.87 -17.92 4.78
C PHE A 62 -13.01 -17.29 5.57
N THR A 63 -12.83 -16.07 6.08
CA THR A 63 -13.89 -15.36 6.81
C THR A 63 -15.02 -14.94 5.89
N ASP A 64 -14.70 -14.50 4.66
CA ASP A 64 -15.72 -14.15 3.65
C ASP A 64 -16.60 -15.35 3.31
N GLU A 65 -16.00 -16.54 3.20
CA GLU A 65 -16.74 -17.74 2.85
C GLU A 65 -17.56 -18.31 4.02
N LEU A 66 -17.04 -18.23 5.25
CA LEU A 66 -17.82 -18.52 6.45
C LEU A 66 -19.03 -17.57 6.58
N LYS A 67 -18.83 -16.28 6.28
CA LYS A 67 -19.91 -15.28 6.23
C LYS A 67 -20.95 -15.64 5.17
N TYR A 68 -20.52 -16.01 3.97
CA TYR A 68 -21.40 -16.43 2.87
C TYR A 68 -22.25 -17.65 3.25
N LEU A 69 -21.66 -18.63 3.94
CA LEU A 69 -22.34 -19.83 4.41
C LEU A 69 -23.15 -19.65 5.71
N GLY A 70 -23.14 -18.44 6.29
CA GLY A 70 -23.84 -18.14 7.54
C GLY A 70 -23.27 -18.84 8.77
N VAL A 71 -21.99 -19.23 8.74
CA VAL A 71 -21.29 -19.87 9.86
C VAL A 71 -20.69 -18.80 10.78
N PRO A 72 -21.08 -18.71 12.07
CA PRO A 72 -20.48 -17.78 13.02
C PRO A 72 -18.98 -18.00 13.17
N TYR A 73 -18.19 -16.92 13.08
CA TYR A 73 -16.75 -16.95 13.28
C TYR A 73 -16.30 -15.77 14.15
N GLN A 74 -15.14 -15.93 14.79
CA GLN A 74 -14.50 -14.89 15.58
C GLN A 74 -13.03 -14.75 15.18
N VAL A 75 -12.64 -13.58 14.71
CA VAL A 75 -11.24 -13.27 14.39
C VAL A 75 -10.54 -12.73 15.62
N ARG A 76 -9.61 -13.50 16.19
CA ARG A 76 -8.75 -12.99 17.27
C ARG A 76 -7.62 -12.16 16.66
N ASN A 77 -7.83 -10.85 16.55
CA ASN A 77 -6.78 -9.93 16.12
C ASN A 77 -5.73 -9.76 17.23
N PRO A 78 -4.45 -10.14 17.02
CA PRO A 78 -3.39 -9.95 18.00
C PRO A 78 -3.06 -8.47 18.28
N LYS A 79 -3.48 -7.52 17.42
CA LYS A 79 -3.34 -6.07 17.65
C LYS A 79 -4.44 -5.46 18.54
N GLY A 80 -5.50 -6.22 18.83
CA GLY A 80 -6.65 -5.86 19.67
C GLY A 80 -7.47 -4.63 19.25
N LEU A 81 -8.46 -4.25 20.07
CA LEU A 81 -9.51 -3.27 19.76
C LEU A 81 -8.96 -1.88 19.43
N MET A 82 -7.90 -1.43 20.12
CA MET A 82 -7.34 -0.08 19.94
C MET A 82 -6.69 0.13 18.56
N SER A 83 -6.51 -0.94 17.78
CA SER A 83 -5.97 -0.85 16.42
C SER A 83 -7.01 -0.51 15.36
N LEU A 84 -8.30 -0.73 15.65
CA LEU A 84 -9.44 -0.53 14.75
C LEU A 84 -9.74 0.96 14.53
N ALA A 85 -10.32 1.30 13.38
CA ALA A 85 -10.48 2.70 12.97
C ALA A 85 -11.55 3.42 13.82
N GLU A 86 -12.71 2.81 13.94
CA GLU A 86 -13.85 3.23 14.75
C GLU A 86 -13.51 3.34 16.23
N ILE A 87 -12.60 2.50 16.74
CA ILE A 87 -12.15 2.58 18.14
C ILE A 87 -11.16 3.72 18.33
N LYS A 88 -10.26 3.94 17.37
CA LYS A 88 -9.37 5.11 17.39
C LYS A 88 -10.15 6.42 17.29
N ASP A 89 -11.29 6.43 16.60
CA ASP A 89 -12.19 7.57 16.52
C ASP A 89 -12.74 7.92 17.91
N LEU A 90 -13.28 6.93 18.63
CA LEU A 90 -13.75 7.13 20.00
C LEU A 90 -12.63 7.50 20.99
N ILE A 91 -11.43 6.92 20.83
CA ILE A 91 -10.26 7.30 21.62
C ILE A 91 -9.87 8.76 21.34
N ALA A 92 -9.90 9.22 20.09
CA ALA A 92 -9.64 10.61 19.76
C ALA A 92 -10.67 11.55 20.38
N VAL A 93 -11.95 11.19 20.41
CA VAL A 93 -12.98 11.96 21.13
C VAL A 93 -12.62 12.05 22.63
N ALA A 94 -12.28 10.94 23.27
CA ALA A 94 -11.87 10.95 24.68
C ALA A 94 -10.63 11.83 24.93
N LYS A 95 -9.61 11.73 24.07
CA LYS A 95 -8.38 12.53 24.14
C LYS A 95 -8.64 14.01 23.96
N PHE A 96 -9.45 14.38 22.97
CA PHE A 96 -9.85 15.77 22.74
C PHE A 96 -10.62 16.33 23.93
N LEU A 97 -11.56 15.57 24.49
CA LEU A 97 -12.33 16.02 25.66
C LEU A 97 -11.49 16.11 26.94
N ALA A 98 -10.42 15.32 27.04
CA ALA A 98 -9.41 15.44 28.10
C ALA A 98 -8.49 16.66 27.89
N ASN A 99 -8.14 16.97 26.64
CA ASN A 99 -7.30 18.10 26.26
C ASN A 99 -7.77 18.72 24.93
N PRO A 100 -8.56 19.81 24.97
CA PRO A 100 -9.06 20.48 23.76
C PRO A 100 -7.98 21.11 22.86
N ASN A 101 -6.71 21.11 23.30
CA ASN A 101 -5.56 21.55 22.51
C ASN A 101 -4.88 20.39 21.74
N ASP A 102 -5.40 19.16 21.82
CA ASP A 102 -4.89 18.03 21.05
C ASP A 102 -5.35 18.11 19.58
N ASP A 103 -4.52 18.77 18.76
CA ASP A 103 -4.78 18.95 17.33
C ASP A 103 -4.81 17.62 16.55
N ILE A 104 -4.12 16.57 17.04
CA ILE A 104 -4.12 15.26 16.38
C ILE A 104 -5.48 14.57 16.60
N ALA A 105 -5.97 14.60 17.84
CA ALA A 105 -7.29 14.11 18.17
C ALA A 105 -8.37 14.89 17.41
N MET A 106 -8.27 16.22 17.39
CA MET A 106 -9.20 17.08 16.67
C MET A 106 -9.23 16.80 15.16
N LEU A 107 -8.07 16.63 14.52
CA LEU A 107 -7.99 16.27 13.11
C LEU A 107 -8.63 14.93 12.80
N ARG A 108 -8.54 13.97 13.73
CA ARG A 108 -9.20 12.68 13.55
C ARG A 108 -10.72 12.83 13.63
N ILE A 109 -11.22 13.62 14.57
CA ILE A 109 -12.65 13.89 14.74
C ILE A 109 -13.24 14.58 13.50
N LEU A 110 -12.57 15.60 12.96
CA LEU A 110 -12.99 16.30 11.73
C LEU A 110 -13.05 15.40 10.49
N LYS A 111 -12.31 14.28 10.49
CA LYS A 111 -12.26 13.33 9.36
C LYS A 111 -13.29 12.21 9.46
N MET A 112 -14.09 12.17 10.51
CA MET A 112 -15.11 11.11 10.63
C MET A 112 -16.20 11.32 9.57
N ASP A 113 -16.49 10.27 8.81
CA ASP A 113 -17.43 10.29 7.68
C ASP A 113 -18.81 10.84 8.06
N VAL A 114 -19.24 10.63 9.31
CA VAL A 114 -20.53 11.10 9.84
C VAL A 114 -20.73 12.62 9.74
N PHE A 115 -19.66 13.41 9.70
CA PHE A 115 -19.74 14.87 9.61
C PHE A 115 -19.68 15.41 8.18
N GLU A 116 -19.39 14.56 7.19
CA GLU A 116 -19.34 14.93 5.76
C GLU A 116 -18.48 16.17 5.43
N ILE A 117 -17.44 16.45 6.23
CA ILE A 117 -16.61 17.64 6.07
C ILE A 117 -15.61 17.44 4.91
N PRO A 118 -15.64 18.31 3.87
CA PRO A 118 -14.68 18.23 2.78
C PRO A 118 -13.23 18.43 3.26
N MET A 119 -12.31 17.61 2.75
CA MET A 119 -10.88 17.72 3.13
C MET A 119 -10.30 19.11 2.84
N ALA A 120 -10.81 19.83 1.83
CA ALA A 120 -10.38 21.20 1.53
C ALA A 120 -10.62 22.15 2.71
N GLU A 121 -11.78 22.06 3.37
CA GLU A 121 -12.13 22.89 4.53
C GLU A 121 -11.26 22.57 5.74
N ILE A 122 -10.96 21.28 5.95
CA ILE A 122 -10.03 20.84 7.00
C ILE A 122 -8.62 21.40 6.75
N LEU A 123 -8.16 21.43 5.48
CA LEU A 123 -6.86 22.01 5.12
C LEU A 123 -6.84 23.53 5.28
N GLU A 124 -7.95 24.22 5.00
CA GLU A 124 -8.08 25.66 5.24
C GLU A 124 -7.98 25.98 6.74
N LEU A 125 -8.68 25.23 7.58
CA LEU A 125 -8.56 25.35 9.04
C LEU A 125 -7.13 25.11 9.55
N LEU A 126 -6.46 24.08 9.02
CA LEU A 126 -5.06 23.79 9.34
C LEU A 126 -4.13 24.94 8.96
N ASN A 127 -4.32 25.53 7.78
CA ASN A 127 -3.52 26.67 7.32
C ASN A 127 -3.78 27.93 8.14
N GLY A 128 -5.04 28.14 8.57
CA GLY A 128 -5.41 29.23 9.47
C GLY A 128 -4.86 29.06 10.89
N SER A 129 -4.62 27.82 11.32
CA SER A 129 -4.20 27.46 12.68
C SER A 129 -2.69 27.47 12.93
N LYS A 130 -1.89 28.14 12.09
CA LYS A 130 -0.42 28.17 12.26
C LYS A 130 0.08 28.82 13.57
N LYS A 131 -0.79 29.47 14.36
CA LYS A 131 -0.44 30.19 15.60
C LYS A 131 -1.30 29.83 16.83
N ASP A 132 -2.35 29.04 16.68
CA ASP A 132 -3.33 28.69 17.72
C ASP A 132 -3.86 27.27 17.44
N HIS A 133 -4.46 26.60 18.43
CA HIS A 133 -5.00 25.24 18.25
C HIS A 133 -6.24 25.20 17.34
N LEU A 134 -6.43 24.09 16.62
CA LEU A 134 -7.49 23.89 15.61
C LEU A 134 -8.87 24.21 16.14
N PHE A 135 -9.23 23.67 17.30
CA PHE A 135 -10.55 23.87 17.89
C PHE A 135 -10.84 25.34 18.18
N LYS A 136 -9.84 26.11 18.63
CA LYS A 136 -9.95 27.53 18.93
C LYS A 136 -10.10 28.40 17.67
N ASN A 137 -9.58 27.93 16.53
CA ASN A 137 -9.61 28.64 15.25
C ASN A 137 -10.75 28.23 14.33
N MET A 138 -11.66 27.37 14.79
CA MET A 138 -12.88 27.08 14.06
C MET A 138 -13.73 28.36 13.99
N ALA A 139 -13.57 29.11 12.89
CA ALA A 139 -14.45 30.21 12.57
C ALA A 139 -15.87 29.66 12.40
N ILE A 140 -16.87 30.39 12.90
CA ILE A 140 -18.28 30.03 12.81
C ILE A 140 -18.94 30.88 11.72
N PRO A 141 -19.01 30.44 10.45
CA PRO A 141 -19.94 31.00 9.48
C PRO A 141 -21.19 30.13 9.39
N GLY A 142 -22.33 30.65 9.86
CA GLY A 142 -23.66 30.07 9.63
C GLY A 142 -24.04 28.89 10.54
N THR A 143 -25.34 28.75 10.82
CA THR A 143 -25.88 27.74 11.76
C THR A 143 -26.00 26.33 11.18
N GLU A 144 -25.89 26.18 9.86
CA GLU A 144 -26.08 24.91 9.12
C GLU A 144 -24.76 24.32 8.59
N ASP A 145 -23.63 24.99 8.84
CA ASP A 145 -22.32 24.54 8.38
C ASP A 145 -21.80 23.32 9.20
N PRO A 146 -21.28 22.24 8.57
CA PRO A 146 -20.77 21.07 9.27
C PRO A 146 -19.71 21.38 10.34
N LEU A 147 -18.84 22.36 10.10
CA LEU A 147 -17.84 22.82 11.08
C LEU A 147 -18.50 23.53 12.25
N HIS A 148 -19.58 24.28 12.03
CA HIS A 148 -20.33 24.87 13.13
C HIS A 148 -21.04 23.81 13.98
N ILE A 149 -21.64 22.80 13.34
CA ILE A 149 -22.35 21.70 14.01
C ILE A 149 -21.38 20.92 14.91
N ILE A 150 -20.23 20.51 14.37
CA ILE A 150 -19.24 19.75 15.14
C ILE A 150 -18.62 20.61 16.26
N HIS A 151 -18.36 21.90 16.01
CA HIS A 151 -17.84 22.80 17.03
C HIS A 151 -18.79 22.94 18.22
N ASN A 152 -20.09 23.16 17.98
CA ASN A 152 -21.10 23.24 19.04
C ASN A 152 -21.26 21.92 19.78
N LEU A 153 -21.29 20.79 19.06
CA LEU A 153 -21.32 19.46 19.65
C LEU A 153 -20.15 19.25 20.62
N LEU A 154 -18.93 19.59 20.19
CA LEU A 154 -17.74 19.44 21.01
C LEU A 154 -17.73 20.39 22.21
N LEU A 155 -18.20 21.63 22.06
CA LEU A 155 -18.37 22.55 23.20
C LEU A 155 -19.34 22.01 24.24
N GLU A 156 -20.49 21.47 23.82
CA GLU A 156 -21.45 20.83 24.71
C GLU A 156 -20.84 19.62 25.42
N LEU A 157 -20.09 18.80 24.69
CA LEU A 157 -19.44 17.61 25.25
C LEU A 157 -18.31 17.95 26.22
N ILE A 158 -17.57 19.05 26.01
CA ILE A 158 -16.56 19.55 26.96
C ILE A 158 -17.22 19.92 28.30
N GLU A 159 -18.39 20.58 28.27
CA GLU A 159 -19.11 20.90 29.51
C GLU A 159 -19.71 19.65 30.14
N PHE A 160 -20.26 18.75 29.33
CA PHE A 160 -20.86 17.51 29.78
C PHE A 160 -19.82 16.58 30.44
N SER A 161 -18.61 16.49 29.91
CA SER A 161 -17.56 15.58 30.37
C SER A 161 -17.01 15.90 31.76
N LYS A 162 -17.19 17.14 32.24
CA LYS A 162 -16.75 17.56 33.59
C LYS A 162 -17.45 16.81 34.72
N ASN A 163 -18.68 16.37 34.49
CA ASN A 163 -19.56 15.82 35.54
C ASN A 163 -20.06 14.40 35.25
N HIS A 164 -19.58 13.76 34.18
CA HIS A 164 -20.06 12.45 33.75
C HIS A 164 -18.91 11.47 33.52
N PRO A 165 -19.12 10.16 33.80
CA PRO A 165 -18.14 9.12 33.49
C PRO A 165 -17.88 9.00 31.98
N VAL A 166 -16.67 8.57 31.61
CA VAL A 166 -16.22 8.48 30.21
C VAL A 166 -17.16 7.68 29.30
N GLY A 167 -17.73 6.57 29.78
CA GLY A 167 -18.67 5.76 29.01
C GLY A 167 -19.97 6.49 28.69
N THR A 168 -20.45 7.32 29.64
CA THR A 168 -21.63 8.17 29.42
C THR A 168 -21.32 9.27 28.42
N VAL A 169 -20.13 9.89 28.51
CA VAL A 169 -19.69 10.95 27.59
C VAL A 169 -19.51 10.43 26.17
N LEU A 170 -18.91 9.25 25.99
CA LEU A 170 -18.74 8.63 24.67
C LEU A 170 -20.08 8.23 24.06
N ASN A 171 -21.03 7.74 24.86
CA ASN A 171 -22.38 7.44 24.39
C ASN A 171 -23.15 8.70 23.98
N GLU A 172 -22.99 9.79 24.74
CA GLU A 172 -23.56 11.10 24.40
C GLU A 172 -23.01 11.61 23.06
N PHE A 173 -21.69 11.48 22.83
CA PHE A 173 -21.09 11.77 21.53
C PHE A 173 -21.71 10.92 20.41
N LEU A 174 -21.76 9.60 20.56
CA LEU A 174 -22.33 8.67 19.56
C LEU A 174 -23.78 9.03 19.20
N THR A 175 -24.55 9.48 20.19
CA THR A 175 -25.96 9.85 20.03
C THR A 175 -26.10 11.20 19.32
N LYS A 176 -25.46 12.25 19.83
CA LYS A 176 -25.61 13.61 19.30
C LYS A 176 -24.92 13.82 17.96
N SER A 177 -23.84 13.10 17.68
CA SER A 177 -23.20 13.09 16.35
C SER A 177 -24.00 12.30 15.31
N LYS A 178 -25.04 11.54 15.72
CA LYS A 178 -25.75 10.57 14.88
C LYS A 178 -24.86 9.47 14.29
N HIS A 179 -23.71 9.20 14.92
CA HIS A 179 -22.77 8.20 14.43
C HIS A 179 -23.39 6.80 14.35
N LEU A 180 -24.23 6.42 15.33
CA LEU A 180 -24.93 5.12 15.28
C LEU A 180 -25.89 5.02 14.09
N ASN A 181 -26.61 6.10 13.76
CA ASN A 181 -27.50 6.13 12.59
C ASN A 181 -26.69 5.98 11.30
N PHE A 182 -25.57 6.70 11.21
CA PHE A 182 -24.65 6.60 10.07
C PHE A 182 -24.14 5.16 9.87
N LEU A 183 -23.75 4.46 10.94
CA LEU A 183 -23.30 3.06 10.83
C LEU A 183 -24.42 2.12 10.34
N VAL A 184 -25.65 2.32 10.82
CA VAL A 184 -26.81 1.51 10.41
C VAL A 184 -27.16 1.76 8.94
N GLU A 185 -27.20 3.01 8.49
CA GLU A 185 -27.53 3.38 7.11
C GLU A 185 -26.50 2.87 6.09
N HIS A 186 -25.25 2.70 6.52
CA HIS A 186 -24.14 2.20 5.69
C HIS A 186 -23.84 0.71 5.92
N GLU A 187 -24.71 -0.02 6.62
CA GLU A 187 -24.57 -1.46 6.90
C GLU A 187 -23.23 -1.86 7.57
N LYS A 188 -22.67 -0.95 8.38
CA LYS A 188 -21.39 -1.10 9.10
C LYS A 188 -21.57 -1.87 10.42
N TYR A 189 -22.10 -3.09 10.33
CA TYR A 189 -22.45 -3.91 11.50
C TYR A 189 -21.24 -4.41 12.29
N GLU A 190 -20.09 -4.61 11.63
CA GLU A 190 -18.86 -5.06 12.28
C GLU A 190 -18.30 -3.95 13.19
N GLU A 191 -18.29 -2.71 12.71
CA GLU A 191 -17.89 -1.53 13.47
C GLU A 191 -18.80 -1.31 14.68
N MET A 192 -20.11 -1.55 14.54
CA MET A 192 -21.04 -1.51 15.66
C MET A 192 -20.73 -2.56 16.74
N ASP A 193 -20.39 -3.79 16.35
CA ASP A 193 -19.97 -4.82 17.30
C ASP A 193 -18.67 -4.43 18.01
N ASN A 194 -17.69 -3.91 17.26
CA ASN A 194 -16.43 -3.43 17.83
C ASN A 194 -16.65 -2.30 18.85
N ILE A 195 -17.53 -1.33 18.55
CA ILE A 195 -17.92 -0.26 19.48
C ILE A 195 -18.57 -0.82 20.74
N ASN A 196 -19.47 -1.81 20.62
CA ASN A 196 -20.08 -2.47 21.77
C ASN A 196 -19.04 -3.18 22.65
N GLN A 197 -18.07 -3.86 22.03
CA GLN A 197 -16.98 -4.51 22.74
C GLN A 197 -16.08 -3.48 23.46
N PHE A 198 -15.79 -2.36 22.81
CA PHE A 198 -15.06 -1.25 23.42
C PHE A 198 -15.82 -0.62 24.60
N ALA A 199 -17.13 -0.39 24.47
CA ALA A 199 -17.98 0.12 25.54
C ALA A 199 -17.93 -0.75 26.80
N ARG A 200 -17.85 -2.08 26.65
CA ARG A 200 -17.66 -3.00 27.80
C ARG A 200 -16.30 -2.83 28.46
N ARG A 201 -15.25 -2.54 27.69
CA ARG A 201 -13.91 -2.25 28.23
C ARG A 201 -13.88 -0.93 28.98
N VAL A 202 -14.56 0.09 28.47
CA VAL A 202 -14.77 1.36 29.18
C VAL A 202 -15.52 1.11 30.49
N ALA A 203 -16.64 0.37 30.45
CA ALA A 203 -17.40 0.04 31.66
C ALA A 203 -16.60 -0.79 32.68
N LYS A 204 -15.65 -1.62 32.22
CA LYS A 204 -14.72 -2.33 33.10
C LYS A 204 -13.75 -1.37 33.77
N PHE A 205 -13.14 -0.47 33.00
CA PHE A 205 -12.28 0.60 33.52
C PHE A 205 -12.99 1.44 34.59
N GLU A 206 -14.24 1.84 34.34
CA GLU A 206 -15.03 2.64 35.29
C GLU A 206 -15.34 1.91 36.61
N ARG A 207 -15.44 0.57 36.59
CA ARG A 207 -15.66 -0.24 37.81
C ARG A 207 -14.37 -0.47 38.60
N GLU A 208 -13.23 -0.54 37.92
CA GLU A 208 -11.93 -0.88 38.51
C GLU A 208 -11.13 0.35 38.94
N SER A 209 -11.46 1.53 38.41
CA SER A 209 -10.74 2.78 38.67
C SER A 209 -11.44 3.65 39.71
N GLU A 210 -10.68 4.27 40.61
CA GLU A 210 -11.20 5.24 41.58
C GLU A 210 -11.72 6.53 40.91
N HIS A 211 -11.17 6.86 39.74
CA HIS A 211 -11.59 7.99 38.92
C HIS A 211 -12.01 7.51 37.53
N ASN A 212 -13.18 7.94 37.06
CA ASN A 212 -13.83 7.45 35.85
C ASN A 212 -14.05 8.55 34.79
N SER A 213 -13.31 9.66 34.89
CA SER A 213 -13.41 10.79 33.96
C SER A 213 -12.74 10.50 32.61
N VAL A 214 -13.04 11.33 31.60
CA VAL A 214 -12.35 11.28 30.29
C VAL A 214 -10.85 11.49 30.41
N VAL A 215 -10.39 12.29 31.38
CA VAL A 215 -8.97 12.57 31.63
C VAL A 215 -8.26 11.29 32.08
N ASN A 216 -8.80 10.62 33.10
CA ASN A 216 -8.21 9.39 33.63
C ASN A 216 -8.26 8.24 32.61
N PHE A 217 -9.31 8.18 31.80
CA PHE A 217 -9.39 7.20 30.72
C PHE A 217 -8.34 7.48 29.63
N SER A 218 -8.12 8.74 29.26
CA SER A 218 -7.06 9.11 28.32
C SER A 218 -5.68 8.69 28.82
N GLU A 219 -5.36 8.98 30.09
CA GLU A 219 -4.11 8.56 30.74
C GLU A 219 -3.97 7.02 30.75
N TYR A 220 -5.05 6.31 31.05
CA TYR A 220 -5.07 4.85 31.00
C TYR A 220 -4.75 4.30 29.61
N ILE A 221 -5.33 4.89 28.55
CA ILE A 221 -5.04 4.50 27.16
C ILE A 221 -3.58 4.79 26.80
N ASP A 222 -3.02 5.91 27.26
CA ASP A 222 -1.61 6.25 27.02
C ASP A 222 -0.67 5.26 27.72
N LEU A 223 -0.95 4.89 28.97
CA LEU A 223 -0.21 3.85 29.70
C LEU A 223 -0.28 2.48 29.01
N LEU A 224 -1.44 2.10 28.46
CA LEU A 224 -1.56 0.87 27.69
C LEU A 224 -0.69 0.90 26.42
N ASN A 225 -0.69 2.03 25.70
CA ASN A 225 0.14 2.20 24.52
C ASN A 225 1.64 2.14 24.86
N GLU A 226 2.08 2.81 25.93
CA GLU A 226 3.47 2.76 26.41
C GLU A 226 3.89 1.34 26.82
N ALA A 227 2.99 0.59 27.45
CA ALA A 227 3.22 -0.80 27.83
C ALA A 227 3.12 -1.78 26.64
N ASN A 228 2.84 -1.31 25.42
CA ASN A 228 2.47 -2.15 24.26
C ASN A 228 1.36 -3.17 24.59
N ALA A 229 0.47 -2.82 25.52
CA ALA A 229 -0.67 -3.62 25.90
C ALA A 229 -1.89 -3.21 25.07
N SER A 230 -2.77 -4.17 24.75
CA SER A 230 -4.01 -3.88 24.01
C SER A 230 -5.25 -4.19 24.83
N LEU A 231 -6.32 -3.45 24.56
CA LEU A 231 -7.67 -3.87 24.90
C LEU A 231 -8.02 -5.10 24.04
N ASN A 232 -8.00 -6.28 24.66
CA ASN A 232 -8.44 -7.51 24.01
C ASN A 232 -9.96 -7.50 23.79
N TYR A 233 -10.45 -8.34 22.88
CA TYR A 233 -11.88 -8.58 22.73
C TYR A 233 -12.46 -9.23 23.98
N ASP A 234 -13.71 -8.94 24.30
CA ASP A 234 -14.41 -9.58 25.42
C ASP A 234 -14.83 -11.00 25.00
N ASP A 235 -13.95 -11.97 25.26
CA ASP A 235 -14.16 -13.39 24.94
C ASP A 235 -15.37 -14.03 25.66
N SER A 236 -16.08 -13.29 26.52
CA SER A 236 -17.15 -13.83 27.36
C SER A 236 -18.46 -14.15 26.63
N GLN A 237 -18.68 -13.62 25.42
CA GLN A 237 -19.99 -13.74 24.76
C GLN A 237 -20.04 -14.55 23.45
N VAL A 238 -18.92 -14.84 22.79
CA VAL A 238 -18.93 -15.66 21.57
C VAL A 238 -18.39 -17.05 21.90
N LYS A 239 -19.22 -17.87 22.55
CA LYS A 239 -18.88 -19.27 22.82
C LYS A 239 -19.17 -20.20 21.65
N GLU A 240 -20.03 -19.83 20.71
CA GLU A 240 -20.46 -20.70 19.60
C GLU A 240 -19.99 -20.15 18.25
N ALA A 241 -18.68 -19.96 18.08
CA ALA A 241 -18.12 -19.51 16.79
C ALA A 241 -16.75 -20.11 16.51
N VAL A 242 -16.47 -20.30 15.22
CA VAL A 242 -15.17 -20.77 14.72
C VAL A 242 -14.09 -19.76 15.07
N GLN A 243 -13.01 -20.24 15.68
CA GLN A 243 -11.91 -19.38 16.07
C GLN A 243 -10.94 -19.21 14.89
N VAL A 244 -10.80 -17.99 14.39
CA VAL A 244 -9.83 -17.64 13.34
C VAL A 244 -8.68 -16.88 13.98
N LEU A 245 -7.48 -17.45 13.95
CA LEU A 245 -6.32 -16.91 14.66
C LEU A 245 -5.00 -17.24 13.95
N THR A 246 -3.93 -16.57 14.37
CA THR A 246 -2.59 -16.92 13.87
C THR A 246 -2.04 -18.17 14.52
N CYS A 247 -1.13 -18.89 13.85
CA CYS A 247 -0.40 -20.00 14.46
C CYS A 247 0.28 -19.59 15.78
N HIS A 248 0.79 -18.36 15.88
CA HIS A 248 1.37 -17.82 17.13
C HIS A 248 0.31 -17.60 18.20
N GLY A 249 -0.82 -16.98 17.84
CA GLY A 249 -1.93 -16.73 18.75
C GLY A 249 -2.61 -18.00 19.27
N SER A 250 -2.35 -19.15 18.66
CA SER A 250 -2.90 -20.45 19.08
C SER A 250 -2.18 -21.06 20.28
N LYS A 251 -1.03 -20.52 20.67
CA LYS A 251 -0.19 -21.08 21.74
C LYS A 251 -0.96 -21.10 23.06
N GLY A 252 -1.10 -22.29 23.65
CA GLY A 252 -1.83 -22.49 24.90
C GLY A 252 -3.33 -22.79 24.72
N LEU A 253 -3.87 -22.66 23.51
CA LEU A 253 -5.23 -23.07 23.16
C LEU A 253 -5.23 -24.50 22.59
N GLN A 254 -6.39 -25.14 22.57
CA GLN A 254 -6.63 -26.45 21.96
C GLN A 254 -8.06 -26.56 21.43
N PHE A 255 -8.23 -27.22 20.30
CA PHE A 255 -9.48 -27.38 19.56
C PHE A 255 -9.67 -28.84 19.15
N LYS A 256 -10.88 -29.33 18.90
CA LYS A 256 -11.06 -30.69 18.36
C LYS A 256 -10.58 -30.78 16.92
N TYR A 257 -10.99 -29.81 16.10
CA TYR A 257 -10.67 -29.75 14.68
C TYR A 257 -9.85 -28.50 14.38
N VAL A 258 -8.69 -28.68 13.73
CA VAL A 258 -7.80 -27.57 13.36
C VAL A 258 -7.51 -27.59 11.87
N PHE A 259 -7.78 -26.49 11.20
CA PHE A 259 -7.40 -26.22 9.83
C PHE A 259 -6.14 -25.37 9.82
N VAL A 260 -5.02 -25.90 9.33
CA VAL A 260 -3.81 -25.11 9.08
C VAL A 260 -3.76 -24.85 7.58
N VAL A 261 -3.95 -23.59 7.21
CA VAL A 261 -4.25 -23.20 5.83
C VAL A 261 -3.10 -22.42 5.19
N ASN A 262 -3.16 -22.22 3.87
CA ASN A 262 -2.16 -21.49 3.09
C ASN A 262 -0.75 -22.12 3.10
N LEU A 263 -0.65 -23.45 3.14
CA LEU A 263 0.61 -24.16 3.37
C LEU A 263 1.48 -24.28 2.10
N VAL A 264 1.98 -23.14 1.63
CA VAL A 264 2.94 -23.05 0.51
C VAL A 264 4.25 -22.39 0.90
N ASN A 265 5.30 -22.72 0.14
CA ASN A 265 6.64 -22.16 0.32
C ASN A 265 6.61 -20.62 0.25
N GLN A 266 7.41 -19.95 1.09
CA GLN A 266 7.46 -18.50 1.32
C GLN A 266 6.21 -17.89 2.00
N ARG A 267 5.12 -18.65 2.19
CA ARG A 267 4.03 -18.26 3.11
C ARG A 267 4.15 -18.97 4.45
N PHE A 268 4.41 -20.27 4.44
CA PHE A 268 4.71 -21.07 5.62
C PHE A 268 5.61 -22.25 5.21
N PRO A 269 6.94 -22.15 5.36
CA PRO A 269 7.70 -21.12 6.08
C PRO A 269 7.68 -19.76 5.39
N THR A 270 7.66 -18.67 6.16
CA THR A 270 7.86 -17.32 5.61
C THR A 270 9.29 -17.13 5.11
N GLY A 271 9.49 -16.28 4.10
CA GLY A 271 10.84 -15.88 3.70
C GLY A 271 11.60 -15.19 4.85
N LYS A 272 12.93 -15.36 4.89
CA LYS A 272 13.79 -14.65 5.85
C LYS A 272 13.59 -13.15 5.69
N ARG A 273 13.22 -12.46 6.76
CA ARG A 273 13.30 -11.00 6.83
C ARG A 273 14.71 -10.64 7.26
N TRP A 274 15.30 -9.65 6.62
CA TRP A 274 16.59 -9.12 7.04
C TRP A 274 16.36 -8.37 8.35
N GLU A 275 16.95 -8.84 9.43
CA GLU A 275 16.92 -8.11 10.69
C GLU A 275 17.95 -6.97 10.60
N PRO A 276 17.55 -5.72 10.87
CA PRO A 276 18.39 -4.54 10.62
C PRO A 276 19.60 -4.43 11.57
N PHE A 277 19.75 -5.34 12.53
CA PHE A 277 20.83 -5.32 13.51
C PHE A 277 21.42 -6.71 13.73
N TYR A 278 22.75 -6.80 13.66
CA TYR A 278 23.51 -8.00 13.98
C TYR A 278 23.81 -8.01 15.48
N VAL A 279 23.31 -9.00 16.22
CA VAL A 279 23.72 -9.23 17.61
C VAL A 279 24.94 -10.16 17.59
N PRO A 280 26.11 -9.72 18.11
CA PRO A 280 27.29 -10.56 18.23
C PRO A 280 26.99 -11.84 19.04
N GLU A 281 27.48 -12.99 18.56
CA GLU A 281 27.25 -14.30 19.21
C GLU A 281 27.71 -14.33 20.67
N GLU A 282 28.71 -13.51 21.04
CA GLU A 282 29.20 -13.39 22.41
C GLU A 282 28.20 -12.74 23.38
N LEU A 283 27.21 -12.02 22.85
CA LEU A 283 26.14 -11.35 23.61
C LEU A 283 24.85 -12.16 23.66
N THR A 284 24.76 -13.26 22.90
CA THR A 284 23.63 -14.18 22.91
C THR A 284 23.92 -15.37 23.83
N GLN A 285 23.12 -15.56 24.88
CA GLN A 285 23.16 -16.76 25.72
C GLN A 285 22.42 -17.96 25.08
N GLU A 286 21.95 -17.80 23.84
CA GLU A 286 21.18 -18.82 23.13
C GLU A 286 22.11 -19.81 22.44
N ILE A 287 21.90 -21.09 22.69
CA ILE A 287 22.56 -22.16 21.93
C ILE A 287 21.84 -22.23 20.58
N PHE A 288 22.45 -21.64 19.55
CA PHE A 288 21.92 -21.78 18.19
C PHE A 288 22.02 -23.24 17.75
N PRO A 289 20.91 -23.89 17.37
CA PRO A 289 20.97 -25.23 16.79
C PRO A 289 21.73 -25.22 15.45
N GLU A 290 22.42 -26.31 15.13
CA GLU A 290 23.11 -26.46 13.83
C GLU A 290 22.10 -26.34 12.67
N GLY A 291 22.38 -25.47 11.69
CA GLY A 291 21.58 -25.30 10.46
C GLY A 291 20.87 -23.95 10.32
N ASP A 292 19.77 -23.91 9.54
CA ASP A 292 19.01 -22.68 9.30
C ASP A 292 18.03 -22.39 10.45
N PHE A 293 18.44 -21.51 11.37
CA PHE A 293 17.66 -21.11 12.55
C PHE A 293 16.22 -20.67 12.23
N HIS A 294 16.04 -19.80 11.23
CA HIS A 294 14.72 -19.28 10.84
C HIS A 294 13.79 -20.41 10.39
N LEU A 295 14.31 -21.33 9.57
CA LEU A 295 13.54 -22.48 9.10
C LEU A 295 13.17 -23.41 10.27
N GLN A 296 14.07 -23.59 11.24
CA GLN A 296 13.79 -24.37 12.44
C GLN A 296 12.74 -23.73 13.34
N GLU A 297 12.73 -22.40 13.47
CA GLU A 297 11.71 -21.70 14.24
C GLU A 297 10.33 -21.76 13.55
N GLU A 298 10.27 -21.56 12.24
CA GLU A 298 9.05 -21.78 11.45
C GLU A 298 8.56 -23.23 11.55
N ARG A 299 9.47 -24.21 11.61
CA ARG A 299 9.14 -25.63 11.84
C ARG A 299 8.55 -25.86 13.23
N ARG A 300 9.08 -25.22 14.27
CA ARG A 300 8.52 -25.27 15.63
C ARG A 300 7.11 -24.66 15.65
N LEU A 301 6.89 -23.58 14.92
CA LEU A 301 5.58 -22.96 14.80
C LEU A 301 4.58 -23.89 14.10
N PHE A 302 4.98 -24.55 13.02
CA PHE A 302 4.15 -25.54 12.31
C PHE A 302 3.78 -26.71 13.24
N TYR A 303 4.76 -27.21 14.00
CA TYR A 303 4.52 -28.22 15.05
C TYR A 303 3.53 -27.73 16.13
N VAL A 304 3.66 -26.48 16.59
CA VAL A 304 2.71 -25.89 17.54
C VAL A 304 1.29 -25.87 16.95
N ALA A 305 1.14 -25.45 15.69
CA ALA A 305 -0.15 -25.38 15.01
C ALA A 305 -0.83 -26.76 14.90
N MET A 306 -0.10 -27.80 14.45
CA MET A 306 -0.63 -29.16 14.36
C MET A 306 -1.05 -29.72 15.72
N THR A 307 -0.24 -29.48 16.76
CA THR A 307 -0.50 -29.99 18.12
C THR A 307 -1.61 -29.21 18.86
N ARG A 308 -2.29 -28.26 18.20
CA ARG A 308 -3.49 -27.62 18.76
C ARG A 308 -4.73 -28.50 18.62
N ALA A 309 -4.73 -29.45 17.68
CA ALA A 309 -5.85 -30.37 17.48
C ALA A 309 -5.87 -31.48 18.53
N LYS A 310 -7.06 -31.80 19.03
CA LYS A 310 -7.32 -32.96 19.90
C LYS A 310 -7.76 -34.18 19.09
N GLU A 311 -8.50 -33.98 18.00
CA GLU A 311 -9.06 -35.06 17.19
C GLU A 311 -8.46 -35.08 15.78
N LYS A 312 -8.60 -33.98 15.02
CA LYS A 312 -8.23 -33.98 13.59
C LYS A 312 -7.56 -32.69 13.13
N VAL A 313 -6.55 -32.86 12.27
CA VAL A 313 -5.82 -31.78 11.60
C VAL A 313 -6.09 -31.85 10.10
N PHE A 314 -6.46 -30.72 9.52
CA PHE A 314 -6.53 -30.52 8.08
C PHE A 314 -5.40 -29.58 7.66
N LEU A 315 -4.60 -29.99 6.67
CA LEU A 315 -3.55 -29.20 6.06
C LEU A 315 -4.01 -28.83 4.65
N THR A 316 -4.23 -27.54 4.38
CA THR A 316 -4.70 -27.10 3.07
C THR A 316 -3.68 -26.22 2.38
N TYR A 317 -3.61 -26.36 1.06
CA TYR A 317 -2.86 -25.43 0.22
C TYR A 317 -3.39 -25.38 -1.20
N SER A 318 -3.22 -24.24 -1.86
CA SER A 318 -3.51 -24.05 -3.27
C SER A 318 -2.29 -23.70 -4.13
N ASP A 319 -2.39 -23.93 -5.43
CA ASP A 319 -1.37 -23.56 -6.44
C ASP A 319 -1.31 -22.05 -6.65
N GLN A 320 -2.41 -21.31 -6.42
CA GLN A 320 -2.54 -19.89 -6.76
C GLN A 320 -3.26 -19.09 -5.67
N TYR A 321 -2.52 -18.21 -4.99
CA TYR A 321 -3.07 -17.24 -4.03
C TYR A 321 -3.13 -15.81 -4.58
N GLY A 322 -3.49 -15.69 -5.86
CA GLY A 322 -3.53 -14.43 -6.62
C GLY A 322 -2.30 -14.22 -7.51
N GLY A 323 -2.54 -13.63 -8.69
CA GLY A 323 -1.55 -13.44 -9.74
C GLY A 323 -1.11 -14.74 -10.44
N ASN A 324 -0.20 -14.63 -11.42
CA ASN A 324 0.26 -15.78 -12.22
C ASN A 324 1.35 -16.64 -11.55
N LYS A 325 1.69 -16.39 -10.28
CA LYS A 325 2.72 -17.17 -9.58
C LYS A 325 2.10 -18.48 -9.12
N LYS A 326 2.59 -19.59 -9.66
CA LYS A 326 2.32 -20.92 -9.11
C LYS A 326 3.18 -21.14 -7.87
N TRP A 327 2.53 -21.43 -6.76
CA TRP A 327 3.17 -21.70 -5.48
C TRP A 327 3.49 -23.18 -5.36
N LYS A 328 4.59 -23.50 -4.67
CA LYS A 328 4.97 -24.89 -4.37
C LYS A 328 4.47 -25.23 -2.97
N MET A 329 4.08 -26.49 -2.78
CA MET A 329 3.73 -27.05 -1.48
C MET A 329 4.80 -26.70 -0.43
N SER A 330 4.36 -26.41 0.79
CA SER A 330 5.26 -26.21 1.92
C SER A 330 6.13 -27.45 2.14
N PRO A 331 7.45 -27.31 2.39
CA PRO A 331 8.30 -28.44 2.75
C PRO A 331 7.77 -29.16 4.00
N PHE A 332 7.11 -28.44 4.92
CA PHE A 332 6.55 -29.05 6.13
C PHE A 332 5.40 -30.00 5.83
N VAL A 333 4.56 -29.68 4.84
CA VAL A 333 3.49 -30.59 4.38
C VAL A 333 4.08 -31.80 3.68
N GLY A 334 5.09 -31.59 2.83
CA GLY A 334 5.81 -32.69 2.18
C GLY A 334 6.41 -33.67 3.18
N GLU A 335 7.01 -33.18 4.26
CA GLU A 335 7.53 -34.05 5.33
C GLU A 335 6.45 -34.83 6.08
N VAL A 336 5.23 -34.29 6.23
CA VAL A 336 4.11 -35.02 6.83
C VAL A 336 3.66 -36.15 5.89
N GLU A 337 3.59 -35.87 4.59
CA GLU A 337 3.25 -36.84 3.55
C GLU A 337 4.32 -37.95 3.44
N ASP A 338 5.60 -37.58 3.34
CA ASP A 338 6.73 -38.52 3.15
C ASP A 338 6.91 -39.48 4.34
N ASN A 339 6.54 -39.04 5.55
CA ASN A 339 6.59 -39.88 6.75
C ASN A 339 5.36 -40.81 6.88
N GLY A 340 4.44 -40.81 5.90
CA GLY A 340 3.23 -41.63 5.91
C GLY A 340 2.18 -41.21 6.95
N ASN A 341 2.30 -40.01 7.50
CA ASN A 341 1.40 -39.49 8.55
C ASN A 341 0.24 -38.65 7.98
N GLY A 342 0.20 -38.43 6.66
CA GLY A 342 -0.86 -37.71 5.99
C GLY A 342 -1.37 -38.41 4.74
N ILE A 343 -2.68 -38.23 4.47
CA ILE A 343 -3.33 -38.68 3.23
C ILE A 343 -3.63 -37.44 2.40
N ARG A 344 -3.04 -37.37 1.19
CA ARG A 344 -3.28 -36.26 0.27
C ARG A 344 -4.43 -36.53 -0.69
N THR A 345 -5.33 -35.56 -0.80
CA THR A 345 -6.36 -35.48 -1.82
C THR A 345 -6.08 -34.29 -2.72
N ASP A 346 -5.82 -34.56 -4.01
CA ASP A 346 -5.60 -33.54 -5.03
C ASP A 346 -6.93 -33.22 -5.72
N HIS A 347 -7.45 -32.01 -5.50
CA HIS A 347 -8.69 -31.56 -6.13
C HIS A 347 -8.39 -31.00 -7.53
N SER A 348 -9.21 -31.38 -8.51
CA SER A 348 -9.11 -30.84 -9.87
C SER A 348 -9.89 -29.54 -9.99
N ALA A 349 -9.44 -28.65 -10.88
CA ALA A 349 -10.16 -27.41 -11.15
C ALA A 349 -11.54 -27.73 -11.74
N ASP A 350 -12.58 -27.21 -11.12
CA ASP A 350 -13.94 -27.31 -11.66
C ASP A 350 -13.98 -26.63 -13.04
N GLU A 351 -14.58 -27.24 -14.05
CA GLU A 351 -14.62 -26.70 -15.42
C GLU A 351 -15.31 -25.32 -15.47
N ASP A 352 -16.25 -25.07 -14.55
CA ASP A 352 -16.90 -23.78 -14.38
C ASP A 352 -15.96 -22.72 -13.73
N SER A 353 -15.04 -23.15 -12.85
CA SER A 353 -14.00 -22.29 -12.27
C SER A 353 -12.91 -21.93 -13.27
N VAL A 354 -12.56 -22.87 -14.16
CA VAL A 354 -11.60 -22.63 -15.26
C VAL A 354 -12.17 -21.70 -16.33
N LYS A 355 -13.48 -21.81 -16.65
CA LYS A 355 -14.17 -20.85 -17.53
C LYS A 355 -14.16 -19.44 -16.97
N LYS A 356 -14.49 -19.27 -15.68
CA LYS A 356 -14.37 -17.98 -14.98
C LYS A 356 -12.94 -17.41 -15.07
N LEU A 357 -11.90 -18.24 -14.90
CA LEU A 357 -10.50 -17.82 -15.01
C LEU A 357 -10.03 -17.49 -16.44
N GLN A 358 -10.60 -18.13 -17.47
CA GLN A 358 -10.28 -17.84 -18.88
C GLN A 358 -10.96 -16.56 -19.37
N GLU A 359 -12.17 -16.25 -18.88
CA GLU A 359 -12.84 -14.96 -19.11
C GLU A 359 -12.02 -13.78 -18.56
N PHE A 360 -11.29 -13.96 -17.45
CA PHE A 360 -10.39 -12.95 -16.87
C PHE A 360 -9.09 -12.71 -17.65
N LYS A 361 -8.65 -13.63 -18.53
CA LYS A 361 -7.34 -13.55 -19.22
C LYS A 361 -7.39 -12.90 -20.61
N SER A 362 -8.57 -12.77 -21.19
CA SER A 362 -8.73 -12.06 -22.46
C SER A 362 -8.79 -10.55 -22.19
N PRO A 363 -8.17 -9.68 -23.00
CA PRO A 363 -8.33 -8.24 -22.87
C PRO A 363 -9.82 -7.92 -23.01
N THR A 364 -10.48 -7.61 -21.89
CA THR A 364 -11.87 -7.19 -21.86
C THR A 364 -11.92 -5.73 -22.26
N SER A 365 -12.81 -5.39 -23.19
CA SER A 365 -13.14 -3.98 -23.46
C SER A 365 -13.53 -3.30 -22.15
N PRO A 366 -13.22 -2.00 -21.98
CA PRO A 366 -13.57 -1.30 -20.75
C PRO A 366 -15.08 -1.41 -20.48
N ILE A 367 -15.43 -1.72 -19.23
CA ILE A 367 -16.82 -1.92 -18.77
C ILE A 367 -17.65 -0.63 -18.94
N PHE A 368 -16.98 0.51 -19.03
CA PHE A 368 -17.60 1.83 -19.16
C PHE A 368 -17.46 2.37 -20.58
N ASN A 369 -18.48 3.10 -21.01
CA ASN A 369 -18.40 3.91 -22.24
C ASN A 369 -17.51 5.12 -21.97
N LEU A 370 -16.21 4.98 -22.28
CA LEU A 370 -15.21 6.01 -22.01
C LEU A 370 -15.37 7.19 -22.99
N PRO A 371 -15.23 8.44 -22.52
CA PRO A 371 -15.34 9.58 -23.40
C PRO A 371 -14.21 9.57 -24.44
N PRO A 372 -14.49 9.97 -25.70
CA PRO A 372 -13.47 9.97 -26.74
C PRO A 372 -12.41 11.05 -26.45
N PHE A 373 -11.20 10.83 -26.96
CA PHE A 373 -10.14 11.83 -26.91
C PHE A 373 -10.53 13.08 -27.74
N LYS A 374 -10.61 14.24 -27.09
CA LYS A 374 -11.02 15.52 -27.72
C LYS A 374 -9.94 16.61 -27.71
N SER A 375 -8.81 16.41 -27.04
CA SER A 375 -7.77 17.44 -26.92
C SER A 375 -7.01 17.61 -28.24
N LYS A 376 -6.72 18.85 -28.62
CA LYS A 376 -5.76 19.14 -29.71
C LYS A 376 -4.31 19.23 -29.22
N ARG A 377 -4.10 19.19 -27.90
CA ARG A 377 -2.76 19.19 -27.29
C ARG A 377 -2.41 17.81 -26.75
N VAL A 378 -1.21 17.36 -27.07
CA VAL A 378 -0.63 16.11 -26.57
C VAL A 378 0.80 16.34 -26.10
N SER A 379 1.29 15.52 -25.17
CA SER A 379 2.70 15.49 -24.76
C SER A 379 3.34 14.13 -25.09
N TYR A 380 4.67 14.06 -25.07
CA TYR A 380 5.36 12.77 -25.24
C TYR A 380 4.91 11.74 -24.19
N SER A 381 4.82 12.14 -22.91
CA SER A 381 4.39 11.25 -21.83
C SER A 381 2.97 10.70 -22.08
N GLN A 382 2.09 11.51 -22.65
CA GLN A 382 0.75 11.09 -23.07
C GLN A 382 0.80 10.02 -24.18
N LEU A 383 1.58 10.24 -25.25
CA LEU A 383 1.72 9.27 -26.34
C LEU A 383 2.36 7.95 -25.87
N SER A 384 3.40 8.05 -25.05
CA SER A 384 4.08 6.90 -24.45
C SER A 384 3.14 6.10 -23.54
N THR A 385 2.31 6.79 -22.74
CA THR A 385 1.30 6.15 -21.89
C THR A 385 0.27 5.41 -22.73
N PHE A 386 -0.24 6.02 -23.79
CA PHE A 386 -1.19 5.37 -24.72
C PHE A 386 -0.61 4.13 -25.37
N LYS A 387 0.62 4.20 -25.92
CA LYS A 387 1.30 3.02 -26.47
C LYS A 387 1.54 1.93 -25.43
N SER A 388 1.78 2.30 -24.18
CA SER A 388 1.99 1.32 -23.11
C SER A 388 0.71 0.61 -22.70
N CYS A 389 -0.41 1.33 -22.61
CA CYS A 389 -1.74 0.80 -22.32
C CYS A 389 -2.80 1.90 -22.58
N PRO A 390 -3.71 1.72 -23.56
CA PRO A 390 -4.78 2.67 -23.85
C PRO A 390 -5.69 2.95 -22.66
N LEU A 391 -6.02 1.93 -21.85
CA LEU A 391 -6.85 2.14 -20.66
C LEU A 391 -6.17 3.01 -19.60
N LYS A 392 -4.86 2.83 -19.39
CA LYS A 392 -4.07 3.67 -18.48
C LYS A 392 -4.10 5.13 -18.94
N TYR A 393 -3.97 5.36 -20.25
CA TYR A 393 -4.10 6.70 -20.82
C TYR A 393 -5.47 7.32 -20.52
N SER A 394 -6.54 6.55 -20.71
CA SER A 394 -7.90 7.03 -20.45
C SER A 394 -8.07 7.41 -18.98
N TYR A 395 -7.70 6.54 -18.04
CA TYR A 395 -7.80 6.85 -16.62
C TYR A 395 -6.98 8.09 -16.23
N GLN A 396 -5.75 8.21 -16.71
CA GLN A 396 -4.86 9.30 -16.30
C GLN A 396 -5.19 10.65 -16.95
N TYR A 397 -5.47 10.67 -18.26
CA TYR A 397 -5.55 11.92 -19.03
C TYR A 397 -6.95 12.30 -19.50
N VAL A 398 -7.83 11.32 -19.68
CA VAL A 398 -9.21 11.55 -20.13
C VAL A 398 -10.15 11.69 -18.94
N MET A 399 -10.17 10.68 -18.07
CA MET A 399 -10.98 10.64 -16.85
C MET A 399 -10.34 11.40 -15.68
N LYS A 400 -9.01 11.60 -15.72
CA LYS A 400 -8.22 12.26 -14.66
C LYS A 400 -8.44 11.60 -13.28
N VAL A 401 -8.47 10.28 -13.26
CA VAL A 401 -8.54 9.48 -12.03
C VAL A 401 -7.36 9.86 -11.15
N PRO A 402 -7.59 10.30 -9.90
CA PRO A 402 -6.51 10.72 -9.02
C PRO A 402 -5.63 9.53 -8.66
N VAL A 403 -4.31 9.73 -8.72
CA VAL A 403 -3.31 8.76 -8.28
C VAL A 403 -2.50 9.35 -7.13
N PRO A 404 -2.15 8.55 -6.11
CA PRO A 404 -1.28 9.02 -5.04
C PRO A 404 0.08 9.46 -5.63
N PRO A 405 0.69 10.53 -5.09
CA PRO A 405 1.99 10.99 -5.57
C PRO A 405 3.03 9.88 -5.41
N SER A 406 3.72 9.55 -6.50
CA SER A 406 4.74 8.49 -6.53
C SER A 406 6.07 9.02 -6.00
N HIS A 407 6.66 8.33 -5.00
CA HIS A 407 8.02 8.64 -4.52
C HIS A 407 9.05 8.77 -5.65
N SER A 408 8.95 7.94 -6.70
CA SER A 408 9.89 7.98 -7.82
C SER A 408 9.76 9.27 -8.64
N SER A 409 8.53 9.77 -8.80
CA SER A 409 8.26 11.00 -9.56
C SER A 409 8.67 12.24 -8.77
N ASN A 410 8.38 12.26 -7.46
CA ASN A 410 8.76 13.35 -6.57
C ASN A 410 10.29 13.43 -6.42
N PHE A 411 10.95 12.30 -6.21
CA PHE A 411 12.40 12.19 -6.20
C PHE A 411 13.03 12.74 -7.50
N GLY A 412 12.48 12.33 -8.65
CA GLY A 412 12.89 12.86 -9.96
C GLY A 412 12.76 14.39 -10.02
N SER A 413 11.59 14.91 -9.67
CA SER A 413 11.31 16.36 -9.73
C SER A 413 12.25 17.17 -8.83
N SER A 414 12.54 16.69 -7.61
CA SER A 414 13.50 17.33 -6.71
C SER A 414 14.90 17.42 -7.34
N VAL A 415 15.37 16.37 -8.01
CA VAL A 415 16.67 16.35 -8.66
C VAL A 415 16.70 17.29 -9.88
N HIS A 416 15.66 17.27 -10.73
CA HIS A 416 15.60 18.14 -11.91
C HIS A 416 15.56 19.63 -11.53
N GLU A 417 14.71 20.01 -10.57
CA GLU A 417 14.63 21.41 -10.10
C GLU A 417 15.96 21.88 -9.48
N THR A 418 16.62 20.99 -8.72
CA THR A 418 17.95 21.27 -8.16
C THR A 418 18.98 21.53 -9.23
N LEU A 419 19.04 20.68 -10.28
CA LEU A 419 19.98 20.87 -11.39
C LEU A 419 19.66 22.10 -12.23
N ASN A 420 18.37 22.42 -12.42
CA ASN A 420 17.92 23.63 -13.08
C ASN A 420 18.41 24.88 -12.33
N GLU A 421 18.10 25.00 -11.03
CA GLU A 421 18.56 26.13 -10.22
C GLU A 421 20.09 26.20 -10.15
N PHE A 422 20.78 25.05 -10.04
CA PHE A 422 22.23 24.98 -10.04
C PHE A 422 22.84 25.57 -11.33
N TYR A 423 22.35 25.17 -12.50
CA TYR A 423 22.88 25.68 -13.77
C TYR A 423 22.44 27.13 -14.06
N GLU A 424 21.28 27.58 -13.57
CA GLU A 424 20.89 28.99 -13.61
C GLU A 424 21.89 29.89 -12.87
N LEU A 425 22.37 29.47 -11.69
CA LEU A 425 23.41 30.20 -10.94
C LEU A 425 24.74 30.21 -11.71
N LEU A 426 25.15 29.07 -12.27
CA LEU A 426 26.37 29.00 -13.10
C LEU A 426 26.28 29.91 -14.33
N LYS A 427 25.12 29.99 -15.00
CA LYS A 427 24.90 30.91 -16.13
C LYS A 427 25.00 32.38 -15.75
N LYS A 428 24.70 32.73 -14.49
CA LYS A 428 24.88 34.09 -13.94
C LYS A 428 26.34 34.40 -13.56
N GLY A 429 27.25 33.43 -13.71
CA GLY A 429 28.66 33.57 -13.38
C GLY A 429 28.98 33.35 -11.90
N GLU A 430 28.03 32.81 -11.12
CA GLU A 430 28.24 32.49 -9.72
C GLU A 430 29.10 31.22 -9.58
N LYS A 431 30.00 31.20 -8.57
CA LYS A 431 30.72 29.99 -8.19
C LYS A 431 29.87 29.20 -7.21
N VAL A 432 29.31 28.09 -7.66
CA VAL A 432 28.47 27.22 -6.83
C VAL A 432 29.33 26.10 -6.26
N SER A 433 29.46 26.02 -4.93
CA SER A 433 30.17 24.92 -4.26
C SER A 433 29.29 23.66 -4.14
N LEU A 434 29.91 22.53 -3.76
CA LEU A 434 29.17 21.30 -3.49
C LEU A 434 28.16 21.47 -2.34
N GLU A 435 28.54 22.20 -1.30
CA GLU A 435 27.66 22.55 -0.17
C GLU A 435 26.47 23.34 -0.66
N LYS A 436 26.68 24.31 -1.57
CA LYS A 436 25.59 25.08 -2.14
C LYS A 436 24.65 24.21 -2.98
N LEU A 437 25.16 23.25 -3.74
CA LEU A 437 24.33 22.28 -4.47
C LEU A 437 23.48 21.43 -3.51
N LYS A 438 24.04 21.01 -2.37
CA LYS A 438 23.30 20.27 -1.34
C LYS A 438 22.21 21.12 -0.68
N GLU A 439 22.47 22.40 -0.41
CA GLU A 439 21.45 23.35 0.07
C GLU A 439 20.31 23.53 -0.94
N LEU A 440 20.61 23.61 -2.24
CA LEU A 440 19.60 23.67 -3.29
C LEU A 440 18.75 22.38 -3.31
N TYR A 441 19.39 21.23 -3.12
CA TYR A 441 18.67 19.95 -3.03
C TYR A 441 17.74 19.88 -1.81
N GLU A 442 18.22 20.30 -0.64
CA GLU A 442 17.41 20.37 0.58
C GLU A 442 16.20 21.28 0.39
N LYS A 443 16.40 22.46 -0.22
CA LYS A 443 15.34 23.42 -0.55
C LYS A 443 14.31 22.82 -1.52
N ASN A 444 14.75 22.08 -2.53
CA ASN A 444 13.89 21.52 -3.58
C ASN A 444 13.39 20.10 -3.24
N TRP A 445 13.69 19.58 -2.06
CA TRP A 445 13.25 18.27 -1.62
C TRP A 445 11.73 18.23 -1.44
N ILE A 446 11.09 17.23 -2.03
CA ILE A 446 9.64 17.01 -1.95
C ILE A 446 9.42 15.83 -0.98
N PRO A 447 9.06 16.06 0.30
CA PRO A 447 9.12 15.04 1.37
C PRO A 447 7.87 14.14 1.46
N TYR A 448 7.07 14.04 0.40
CA TYR A 448 5.81 13.26 0.40
C TYR A 448 5.76 12.25 -0.75
N GLY A 449 4.88 11.25 -0.63
CA GLY A 449 4.77 10.14 -1.58
C GLY A 449 5.67 8.94 -1.28
N PHE A 450 6.47 9.00 -0.21
CA PHE A 450 7.31 7.90 0.30
C PHE A 450 6.52 6.97 1.23
N GLU A 451 6.93 5.70 1.28
CA GLU A 451 6.26 4.66 2.08
C GLU A 451 6.44 4.85 3.59
N SER A 452 7.55 5.46 4.01
CA SER A 452 7.87 5.75 5.42
C SER A 452 8.90 6.88 5.51
N LYS A 453 9.09 7.45 6.71
CA LYS A 453 10.15 8.43 7.00
C LYS A 453 11.55 7.87 6.77
N GLU A 454 11.73 6.58 7.03
CA GLU A 454 13.00 5.89 6.76
C GLU A 454 13.24 5.75 5.25
N HIS A 455 12.21 5.37 4.46
CA HIS A 455 12.30 5.32 3.00
C HIS A 455 12.57 6.71 2.41
N GLU A 456 11.94 7.75 2.94
CA GLU A 456 12.24 9.15 2.59
C GLU A 456 13.72 9.48 2.84
N GLY A 457 14.25 9.18 4.03
CA GLY A 457 15.65 9.42 4.37
C GLY A 457 16.63 8.69 3.45
N ILE A 458 16.41 7.39 3.19
CA ILE A 458 17.25 6.61 2.27
C ILE A 458 17.27 7.23 0.86
N ARG A 459 16.11 7.73 0.39
CA ARG A 459 16.00 8.36 -0.93
C ARG A 459 16.66 9.73 -0.95
N TYR A 460 16.51 10.51 0.12
CA TYR A 460 17.18 11.79 0.30
C TYR A 460 18.70 11.63 0.20
N ASP A 461 19.27 10.73 1.00
CA ASP A 461 20.71 10.44 1.02
C ASP A 461 21.22 9.92 -0.32
N LYS A 462 20.42 9.09 -1.00
CA LYS A 462 20.73 8.63 -2.35
C LYS A 462 20.82 9.79 -3.34
N GLY A 463 19.89 10.75 -3.30
CA GLY A 463 19.94 11.93 -4.17
C GLY A 463 21.14 12.83 -3.88
N ILE A 464 21.49 13.02 -2.60
CA ILE A 464 22.73 13.71 -2.20
C ILE A 464 23.96 13.01 -2.79
N SER A 465 24.04 11.68 -2.70
CA SER A 465 25.14 10.89 -3.28
C SER A 465 25.22 11.04 -4.79
N MET A 466 24.08 10.96 -5.50
CA MET A 466 23.99 11.16 -6.94
C MET A 466 24.45 12.56 -7.37
N LEU A 467 23.96 13.60 -6.71
CA LEU A 467 24.34 14.98 -7.00
C LEU A 467 25.80 15.27 -6.67
N THR A 468 26.33 14.65 -5.62
CA THR A 468 27.76 14.76 -5.27
C THR A 468 28.64 14.13 -6.35
N LYS A 469 28.31 12.92 -6.79
CA LYS A 469 29.03 12.24 -7.88
C LYS A 469 28.96 13.04 -9.18
N PHE A 470 27.75 13.51 -9.54
CA PHE A 470 27.55 14.40 -10.67
C PHE A 470 28.43 15.65 -10.57
N TYR A 471 28.52 16.27 -9.39
CA TYR A 471 29.32 17.47 -9.19
C TYR A 471 30.80 17.21 -9.42
N GLU A 472 31.33 16.16 -8.81
CA GLU A 472 32.75 15.77 -8.93
C GLU A 472 33.12 15.49 -10.38
N THR A 473 32.31 14.73 -11.11
CA THR A 473 32.56 14.34 -12.51
C THR A 473 32.52 15.52 -13.48
N ASN A 474 31.63 16.51 -13.26
CA ASN A 474 31.37 17.58 -14.23
C ASN A 474 32.03 18.93 -13.89
N SER A 475 32.66 19.07 -12.72
CA SER A 475 33.13 20.35 -12.20
C SER A 475 34.34 20.97 -12.92
N ASN A 476 35.02 20.23 -13.79
CA ASN A 476 36.34 20.65 -14.30
C ASN A 476 36.48 20.61 -15.84
N PRO A 477 36.13 21.71 -16.55
CA PRO A 477 35.27 22.82 -16.14
C PRO A 477 33.78 22.54 -16.39
N TRP A 478 32.90 23.31 -15.75
CA TRP A 478 31.48 23.28 -16.05
C TRP A 478 31.18 23.66 -17.50
N VAL A 479 30.42 22.82 -18.20
CA VAL A 479 29.77 23.21 -19.45
C VAL A 479 28.58 24.10 -19.11
N ILE A 480 28.60 25.35 -19.56
CA ILE A 480 27.52 26.32 -19.33
C ILE A 480 26.42 26.10 -20.39
N PRO A 481 25.20 25.71 -19.99
CA PRO A 481 24.14 25.40 -20.95
C PRO A 481 23.66 26.64 -21.70
N ALA A 482 23.37 26.48 -22.99
CA ALA A 482 22.72 27.52 -23.79
C ALA A 482 21.28 27.75 -23.30
N PHE A 483 20.55 26.66 -23.05
CA PHE A 483 19.17 26.70 -22.55
C PHE A 483 18.95 25.66 -21.45
N LEU A 484 18.06 26.00 -20.51
CA LEU A 484 17.62 25.14 -19.41
C LEU A 484 16.09 25.11 -19.42
N GLU A 485 15.51 23.96 -19.08
CA GLU A 485 14.07 23.74 -18.91
C GLU A 485 13.24 24.37 -20.06
N ARG A 486 13.73 24.25 -21.29
CA ARG A 486 13.25 25.02 -22.44
C ARG A 486 11.93 24.42 -22.95
N PRO A 487 10.78 25.13 -22.84
CA PRO A 487 9.51 24.62 -23.34
C PRO A 487 9.42 24.75 -24.86
N PHE A 488 8.70 23.84 -25.50
CA PHE A 488 8.36 23.91 -26.92
C PHE A 488 6.90 23.51 -27.18
N ASN A 489 6.35 24.04 -28.27
CA ASN A 489 5.04 23.68 -28.80
C ASN A 489 5.18 23.41 -30.30
N LEU A 490 5.26 22.14 -30.67
CA LEU A 490 5.42 21.71 -32.05
C LEU A 490 4.05 21.49 -32.70
N LYS A 491 3.79 22.13 -33.83
CA LYS A 491 2.53 21.95 -34.57
C LYS A 491 2.68 20.77 -35.54
N LEU A 492 1.86 19.74 -35.34
CA LEU A 492 1.80 18.53 -36.19
C LEU A 492 0.38 18.43 -36.75
N GLY A 493 0.20 18.84 -38.01
CA GLY A 493 -1.12 18.99 -38.63
C GLY A 493 -2.05 19.92 -37.84
N GLU A 494 -3.16 19.38 -37.33
CA GLU A 494 -4.12 20.10 -36.48
C GLU A 494 -3.81 20.05 -34.97
N TYR A 495 -2.76 19.32 -34.57
CA TYR A 495 -2.41 19.10 -33.17
C TYR A 495 -1.17 19.89 -32.75
N MET A 496 -1.02 20.03 -31.44
CA MET A 496 0.12 20.67 -30.82
C MET A 496 0.77 19.70 -29.83
N LEU A 497 1.99 19.27 -30.15
CA LEU A 497 2.82 18.46 -29.29
C LEU A 497 3.65 19.38 -28.38
N SER A 498 3.36 19.36 -27.08
CA SER A 498 4.06 20.18 -26.08
C SER A 498 5.03 19.34 -25.26
N GLY A 499 6.17 19.93 -24.93
CA GLY A 499 7.17 19.31 -24.06
C GLY A 499 8.16 20.33 -23.55
N ARG A 500 9.17 19.82 -22.84
CA ARG A 500 10.25 20.62 -22.26
C ARG A 500 11.55 19.83 -22.37
N ILE A 501 12.64 20.52 -22.72
CA ILE A 501 13.98 19.93 -22.79
C ILE A 501 14.75 20.39 -21.55
N ASP A 502 15.23 19.45 -20.73
CA ASP A 502 15.89 19.76 -19.45
C ASP A 502 17.12 20.66 -19.63
N ARG A 503 18.01 20.29 -20.56
CA ARG A 503 19.25 21.02 -20.81
C ARG A 503 19.68 20.96 -22.27
N ILE A 504 20.16 22.09 -22.78
CA ILE A 504 20.72 22.21 -24.14
C ILE A 504 22.09 22.86 -24.05
N ASP A 505 23.12 22.13 -24.45
CA ASP A 505 24.51 22.58 -24.49
C ASP A 505 24.92 22.93 -25.92
N LYS A 506 25.78 23.94 -26.07
CA LYS A 506 26.38 24.29 -27.37
C LYS A 506 27.70 23.54 -27.52
N LEU A 507 27.87 22.85 -28.65
CA LEU A 507 29.07 22.11 -29.00
C LEU A 507 30.07 23.00 -29.77
N ASP A 508 31.34 22.58 -29.78
CA ASP A 508 32.43 23.33 -30.43
C ASP A 508 32.26 23.46 -31.94
N ASP A 509 31.58 22.49 -32.57
CA ASP A 509 31.26 22.49 -34.01
C ASP A 509 30.09 23.42 -34.38
N GLY A 510 29.50 24.10 -33.40
CA GLY A 510 28.35 24.99 -33.57
C GLY A 510 26.99 24.30 -33.52
N THR A 511 26.94 22.97 -33.40
CA THR A 511 25.71 22.21 -33.15
C THR A 511 25.37 22.17 -31.66
N TYR A 512 24.27 21.52 -31.29
CA TYR A 512 23.77 21.48 -29.91
C TYR A 512 23.57 20.05 -29.41
N GLU A 513 23.84 19.83 -28.12
CA GLU A 513 23.54 18.59 -27.40
C GLU A 513 22.31 18.78 -26.51
N MET A 514 21.28 17.94 -26.69
CA MET A 514 20.10 17.93 -25.82
C MET A 514 20.28 16.82 -24.81
N ILE A 515 20.20 17.17 -23.52
CA ILE A 515 20.42 16.27 -22.41
C ILE A 515 19.10 16.14 -21.63
N ASP A 516 18.66 14.90 -21.43
CA ASP A 516 17.51 14.54 -20.59
C ASP A 516 18.04 13.75 -19.38
N TYR A 517 17.76 14.26 -18.18
CA TYR A 517 18.24 13.63 -16.95
C TYR A 517 17.34 12.45 -16.56
N LYS A 518 17.97 11.34 -16.17
CA LYS A 518 17.29 10.15 -15.66
C LYS A 518 17.81 9.82 -14.26
N THR A 519 16.89 9.75 -13.29
CA THR A 519 17.21 9.50 -11.87
C THR A 519 17.20 8.02 -11.47
N GLY A 520 16.88 7.12 -12.39
CA GLY A 520 16.95 5.67 -12.17
C GLY A 520 18.19 5.05 -12.80
N ARG A 521 18.40 3.75 -12.54
CA ARG A 521 19.49 2.96 -13.16
C ARG A 521 19.32 2.76 -14.66
N MET A 522 20.44 2.71 -15.34
CA MET A 522 20.55 2.34 -16.73
C MET A 522 20.15 0.87 -16.95
N LYS A 523 19.41 0.61 -18.03
CA LYS A 523 19.08 -0.76 -18.45
C LYS A 523 20.28 -1.37 -19.16
N SER A 524 20.45 -2.70 -19.04
CA SER A 524 21.57 -3.46 -19.60
C SER A 524 21.71 -3.37 -21.13
N ASN A 525 20.68 -2.92 -21.85
CA ASN A 525 20.66 -2.75 -23.31
C ASN A 525 19.67 -1.63 -23.72
N PRO A 526 20.05 -0.34 -23.64
CA PRO A 526 19.13 0.74 -23.96
C PRO A 526 19.12 0.99 -25.48
N ASN A 527 17.97 0.80 -26.12
CA ASN A 527 17.81 1.08 -27.55
C ASN A 527 17.54 2.57 -27.78
N LEU A 528 18.59 3.40 -27.78
CA LEU A 528 18.46 4.84 -28.00
C LEU A 528 18.16 5.21 -29.46
N LYS A 529 18.42 4.33 -30.44
CA LYS A 529 18.27 4.66 -31.86
C LYS A 529 16.83 4.98 -32.26
N ASN A 530 15.87 4.40 -31.56
CA ASN A 530 14.44 4.59 -31.82
C ASN A 530 13.72 5.31 -30.67
N ASP A 531 14.46 6.00 -29.79
CA ASP A 531 13.85 6.73 -28.69
C ASP A 531 13.02 7.91 -29.24
N LEU A 532 11.71 7.85 -29.02
CA LEU A 532 10.75 8.84 -29.52
C LEU A 532 10.85 10.17 -28.76
N GLN A 533 11.21 10.17 -27.47
CA GLN A 533 11.37 11.38 -26.66
C GLN A 533 12.48 12.25 -27.23
N LEU A 534 13.67 11.67 -27.39
CA LEU A 534 14.84 12.35 -27.94
C LEU A 534 14.60 12.80 -29.38
N SER A 535 13.89 12.01 -30.17
CA SER A 535 13.57 12.38 -31.55
C SER A 535 12.62 13.59 -31.62
N ILE A 536 11.66 13.69 -30.69
CA ILE A 536 10.80 14.88 -30.56
C ILE A 536 11.62 16.11 -30.15
N TYR A 537 12.60 15.95 -29.25
CA TYR A 537 13.48 17.07 -28.86
C TYR A 537 14.31 17.57 -30.05
N ALA A 538 14.91 16.66 -30.82
CA ALA A 538 15.63 17.01 -32.05
C ALA A 538 14.74 17.76 -33.05
N LEU A 539 13.51 17.28 -33.24
CA LEU A 539 12.53 17.91 -34.13
C LEU A 539 12.13 19.32 -33.63
N ALA A 540 11.92 19.50 -32.33
CA ALA A 540 11.65 20.81 -31.75
C ALA A 540 12.83 21.79 -31.92
N CYS A 541 14.07 21.30 -31.79
CA CYS A 541 15.27 22.10 -32.05
C CYS A 541 15.34 22.59 -33.49
N ARG A 542 15.07 21.71 -34.46
CA ARG A 542 15.06 22.03 -35.89
C ARG A 542 13.95 23.02 -36.25
N ASP A 543 12.71 22.71 -35.87
CA ASP A 543 11.52 23.39 -36.40
C ASP A 543 11.06 24.60 -35.58
N ILE A 544 11.39 24.65 -34.28
CA ILE A 544 10.97 25.73 -33.38
C ILE A 544 12.13 26.64 -32.99
N PHE A 545 13.27 26.05 -32.61
CA PHE A 545 14.41 26.84 -32.12
C PHE A 545 15.39 27.25 -33.22
N GLY A 546 15.30 26.64 -34.41
CA GLY A 546 16.20 26.92 -35.52
C GLY A 546 17.66 26.54 -35.23
N ILE A 547 17.87 25.53 -34.38
CA ILE A 547 19.19 25.03 -34.01
C ILE A 547 19.38 23.57 -34.45
N GLN A 548 20.59 23.24 -34.91
CA GLN A 548 20.91 21.90 -35.34
C GLN A 548 21.28 21.00 -34.15
N ALA A 549 20.51 19.92 -33.99
CA ALA A 549 20.74 18.90 -32.98
C ALA A 549 21.91 17.97 -33.38
N GLY A 550 23.09 18.18 -32.80
CA GLY A 550 24.28 17.35 -33.05
C GLY A 550 24.28 16.06 -32.24
N LYS A 551 23.86 16.13 -30.97
CA LYS A 551 23.79 14.95 -30.06
C LYS A 551 22.52 14.96 -29.22
N LEU A 552 21.98 13.78 -28.98
CA LEU A 552 20.83 13.54 -28.12
C LEU A 552 21.26 12.58 -27.02
N SER A 553 21.19 13.01 -25.77
CA SER A 553 21.80 12.29 -24.65
C SER A 553 20.79 12.00 -23.55
N LEU A 554 20.82 10.76 -23.05
CA LEU A 554 20.23 10.42 -21.76
C LEU A 554 21.36 10.38 -20.73
N TYR A 555 21.22 11.14 -19.66
CA TYR A 555 22.18 11.14 -18.56
C TYR A 555 21.57 10.43 -17.35
N TYR A 556 22.02 9.20 -17.09
CA TYR A 556 21.66 8.42 -15.91
C TYR A 556 22.47 8.88 -14.70
N LEU A 557 21.86 9.73 -13.87
CA LEU A 557 22.51 10.35 -12.71
C LEU A 557 22.89 9.33 -11.61
N GLU A 558 22.19 8.19 -11.53
CA GLU A 558 22.49 7.16 -10.53
C GLU A 558 23.81 6.45 -10.84
N ASP A 559 24.01 6.12 -12.12
CA ASP A 559 25.21 5.41 -12.58
C ASP A 559 26.33 6.39 -12.98
N ASP A 560 26.00 7.67 -13.13
CA ASP A 560 26.85 8.73 -13.69
C ASP A 560 27.31 8.41 -15.12
N GLU A 561 26.39 7.86 -15.91
CA GLU A 561 26.65 7.48 -17.29
C GLU A 561 25.79 8.30 -18.26
N LYS A 562 26.43 8.86 -19.28
CA LYS A 562 25.78 9.59 -20.37
C LYS A 562 25.86 8.78 -21.66
N ILE A 563 24.71 8.46 -22.24
CA ILE A 563 24.61 7.76 -23.52
C ILE A 563 24.07 8.72 -24.57
N SER A 564 24.73 8.80 -25.72
CA SER A 564 24.37 9.71 -26.79
C SER A 564 23.93 8.97 -28.07
N THR A 565 23.09 9.62 -28.85
CA THR A 565 22.65 9.19 -30.17
C THR A 565 22.46 10.41 -31.07
N GLU A 566 22.30 10.19 -32.37
CA GLU A 566 22.15 11.25 -33.38
C GLU A 566 20.91 10.95 -34.24
N ARG A 567 20.37 11.98 -34.90
CA ARG A 567 19.24 11.85 -35.82
C ARG A 567 19.53 12.59 -37.12
N THR A 568 19.21 11.96 -38.23
CA THR A 568 19.19 12.58 -39.56
C THR A 568 17.84 13.24 -39.82
N ASP A 569 17.79 14.22 -40.72
CA ASP A 569 16.54 14.89 -41.09
C ASP A 569 15.49 13.91 -41.62
N GLU A 570 15.91 12.91 -42.42
CA GLU A 570 15.02 11.84 -42.90
C GLU A 570 14.40 11.02 -41.76
N GLN A 571 15.13 10.82 -40.67
CA GLN A 571 14.59 10.15 -39.48
C GLN A 571 13.62 11.06 -38.73
N LEU A 572 13.88 12.36 -38.65
CA LEU A 572 13.00 13.33 -37.99
C LEU A 572 11.67 13.48 -38.73
N ASP A 573 11.69 13.47 -40.06
CA ASP A 573 10.48 13.59 -40.87
C ASP A 573 9.57 12.36 -40.67
N LYS A 574 10.12 11.15 -40.58
CA LYS A 574 9.36 9.93 -40.26
C LYS A 574 8.74 9.94 -38.85
N ILE A 575 9.27 10.75 -37.94
CA ILE A 575 8.71 10.86 -36.58
C ILE A 575 7.40 11.64 -36.60
N VAL A 576 7.27 12.63 -37.49
CA VAL A 576 6.00 13.34 -37.70
C VAL A 576 4.91 12.35 -38.08
N ASP A 577 5.16 11.52 -39.09
CA ASP A 577 4.22 10.50 -39.56
C ASP A 577 3.83 9.51 -38.45
N ASN A 578 4.82 9.01 -37.70
CA ASN A 578 4.60 8.09 -36.58
C ASN A 578 3.75 8.75 -35.47
N VAL A 579 4.02 10.01 -35.11
CA VAL A 579 3.22 10.72 -34.10
C VAL A 579 1.78 10.94 -34.58
N GLU A 580 1.59 11.30 -35.84
CA GLU A 580 0.25 11.46 -36.42
C GLU A 580 -0.53 10.13 -36.45
N GLU A 581 0.13 9.02 -36.76
CA GLU A 581 -0.45 7.67 -36.72
C GLU A 581 -0.92 7.31 -35.30
N ILE A 582 -0.09 7.56 -34.28
CA ILE A 582 -0.45 7.32 -32.88
C ILE A 582 -1.67 8.15 -32.46
N ILE A 583 -1.73 9.40 -32.89
CA ILE A 583 -2.86 10.28 -32.57
C ILE A 583 -4.12 9.80 -33.30
N ALA A 584 -3.99 9.29 -34.53
CA ALA A 584 -5.10 8.70 -35.27
C ALA A 584 -5.64 7.42 -34.60
N GLU A 585 -4.75 6.56 -34.10
CA GLU A 585 -5.11 5.39 -33.28
C GLU A 585 -5.80 5.82 -31.98
N LEU A 586 -5.24 6.79 -31.27
CA LEU A 586 -5.79 7.33 -30.02
C LEU A 586 -7.23 7.83 -30.19
N LYS A 587 -7.56 8.45 -31.33
CA LYS A 587 -8.92 8.92 -31.63
C LYS A 587 -9.94 7.81 -31.85
N LYS A 588 -9.49 6.71 -32.45
CA LYS A 588 -10.35 5.56 -32.78
C LYS A 588 -10.36 4.49 -31.70
N SER A 589 -9.48 4.62 -30.69
CA SER A 589 -9.34 3.66 -29.62
C SER A 589 -10.61 3.56 -28.80
N ASP A 590 -10.99 2.32 -28.49
CA ASP A 590 -11.96 1.97 -27.46
C ASP A 590 -11.32 1.96 -26.05
N PHE A 591 -10.05 2.35 -25.96
CA PHE A 591 -9.20 2.28 -24.77
C PHE A 591 -9.10 0.88 -24.16
N SER A 592 -9.13 -0.17 -24.99
CA SER A 592 -8.89 -1.54 -24.54
C SER A 592 -7.55 -1.66 -23.79
N PRO A 593 -7.52 -2.36 -22.63
CA PRO A 593 -6.31 -2.53 -21.84
C PRO A 593 -5.29 -3.40 -22.59
N THR A 594 -4.01 -3.20 -22.29
CA THR A 594 -2.90 -4.02 -22.79
C THR A 594 -2.22 -4.72 -21.62
N PRO A 595 -2.72 -5.89 -21.16
CA PRO A 595 -2.14 -6.61 -20.03
C PRO A 595 -0.68 -6.98 -20.28
N GLY A 596 0.17 -6.81 -19.27
CA GLY A 596 1.59 -7.13 -19.37
C GLY A 596 2.33 -7.00 -18.04
N TYR A 597 3.66 -7.13 -18.08
CA TYR A 597 4.51 -7.02 -16.88
C TYR A 597 4.31 -5.70 -16.11
N LEU A 598 4.09 -4.60 -16.85
CA LEU A 598 3.91 -3.26 -16.29
C LEU A 598 2.64 -3.12 -15.45
N CYS A 599 1.64 -4.01 -15.61
CA CYS A 599 0.40 -3.97 -14.82
C CYS A 599 0.65 -4.12 -13.31
N ARG A 600 1.75 -4.77 -12.91
CA ARG A 600 2.15 -4.93 -11.50
C ARG A 600 2.46 -3.60 -10.81
N PHE A 601 2.86 -2.60 -11.60
CA PHE A 601 3.28 -1.27 -11.14
C PHE A 601 2.33 -0.18 -11.67
N CYS A 602 1.13 -0.55 -12.13
CA CYS A 602 0.14 0.38 -12.65
C CYS A 602 -0.68 0.96 -11.50
N ASP A 603 -0.74 2.30 -11.41
CA ASP A 603 -1.50 3.01 -10.37
C ASP A 603 -3.01 2.72 -10.42
N PHE A 604 -3.52 2.35 -11.59
CA PHE A 604 -4.94 2.04 -11.82
C PHE A 604 -5.27 0.55 -11.72
N ARG A 605 -4.35 -0.29 -11.22
CA ARG A 605 -4.53 -1.74 -11.17
C ARG A 605 -5.83 -2.15 -10.46
N LEU A 606 -6.20 -1.47 -9.38
CA LEU A 606 -7.37 -1.80 -8.56
C LEU A 606 -8.71 -1.58 -9.28
N ILE A 607 -8.75 -0.71 -10.29
CA ILE A 607 -9.95 -0.39 -11.07
C ILE A 607 -9.88 -0.94 -12.49
N CYS A 608 -8.81 -1.66 -12.83
CA CYS A 608 -8.58 -2.18 -14.16
C CYS A 608 -9.38 -3.47 -14.36
N PRO A 609 -10.24 -3.57 -15.38
CA PRO A 609 -11.04 -4.76 -15.65
C PRO A 609 -10.23 -5.96 -16.17
N ALA A 610 -8.93 -5.78 -16.42
CA ALA A 610 -8.06 -6.79 -17.04
C ALA A 610 -6.91 -7.27 -16.13
N VAL A 611 -6.98 -7.02 -14.81
CA VAL A 611 -5.95 -7.43 -13.83
C VAL A 611 -6.56 -8.12 -12.62
#